data_AF-A0A151RFM7-F1
#
_entry.id   AF-A0A151RFM7-F1
#
_cell.length_a   1.000
_cell.length_b   1.000
_cell.length_c   1.000
_cell.angle_alpha   90.00
_cell.angle_beta   90.00
_cell.angle_gamma   90.00
#
_symmetry.space_group_name_H-M   'P 1'
#
loop_
_entity.id
_entity.type
_entity.pdbx_description
1 polymer ?
#
loop_
_entity_poly.entity_id
_entity_poly.type
_entity_poly.pdbx_seq_one_letter_code
_entity_poly.pdbx_strand_id
1 'polypeptide(L)'
;MEAERATAGAARPAGSQESRDLAEFQKCNPPQFAGDADPEVADRWIRELEKIFTVLGCPPERRLAYAVYMLVGEAEHWWRGTYQMLVARGVTVDWECFRTVFMEKFFPESVRHAKEAEFMRLHQGGMTVSEYAIKFEHLARFYSQGMPEAWKCRKFADGLKYELKRMVVPMAITEFPALVEKAKVVEQLEGGNRAVTTIGGPSGSKKGESQRKPYDMPQTQQGGSVSRRSSSAVTGDVTS
;
A
#
# COMPACT_ATOMS: atom_id res chain seq x y z
N MET A 1 -25.61 -19.90 72.03
CA MET A 1 -24.16 -19.83 71.81
C MET A 1 -23.90 -20.47 70.47
N GLU A 2 -23.44 -19.65 69.54
CA GLU A 2 -23.14 -19.98 68.16
C GLU A 2 -21.97 -20.95 68.03
N ALA A 3 -21.98 -21.75 66.97
CA ALA A 3 -20.77 -22.33 66.39
C ALA A 3 -20.92 -22.31 64.87
N GLU A 4 -20.68 -21.14 64.28
CA GLU A 4 -20.57 -20.97 62.84
C GLU A 4 -19.17 -21.40 62.40
N ARG A 5 -19.09 -22.47 61.61
CA ARG A 5 -17.85 -22.91 60.95
C ARG A 5 -17.60 -22.01 59.74
N ALA A 6 -16.70 -21.05 59.87
CA ALA A 6 -16.12 -20.34 58.74
C ALA A 6 -15.03 -21.21 58.07
N THR A 7 -15.35 -21.76 56.90
CA THR A 7 -14.38 -22.30 55.94
C THR A 7 -13.56 -21.14 55.35
N ALA A 8 -12.28 -21.07 55.73
CA ALA A 8 -11.30 -20.22 55.07
C ALA A 8 -10.99 -20.78 53.67
N GLY A 9 -11.44 -20.08 52.63
CA GLY A 9 -11.02 -20.34 51.25
C GLY A 9 -9.54 -20.00 51.09
N ALA A 10 -8.71 -21.02 50.88
CA ALA A 10 -7.28 -20.86 50.61
C ALA A 10 -7.07 -20.12 49.28
N ALA A 11 -6.47 -18.93 49.35
CA ALA A 11 -5.93 -18.23 48.18
C ALA A 11 -4.83 -19.10 47.55
N ARG A 12 -5.02 -19.53 46.30
CA ARG A 12 -3.99 -20.21 45.50
C ARG A 12 -2.77 -19.28 45.35
N PRO A 13 -1.53 -19.77 45.52
CA PRO A 13 -0.35 -18.93 45.41
C PRO A 13 -0.18 -18.42 43.98
N ALA A 14 -0.19 -17.10 43.80
CA ALA A 14 -0.11 -16.40 42.52
C ALA A 14 1.06 -16.87 41.64
N GLY A 15 2.21 -17.21 42.24
CA GLY A 15 3.39 -17.71 41.51
C GLY A 15 3.19 -19.03 40.75
N SER A 16 2.23 -19.86 41.16
CA SER A 16 1.89 -21.10 40.43
C SER A 16 1.08 -20.85 39.15
N GLN A 17 0.28 -19.78 39.14
CA GLN A 17 -0.52 -19.38 37.99
C GLN A 17 0.33 -18.62 36.98
N GLU A 18 1.21 -17.72 37.43
CA GLU A 18 2.12 -16.96 36.56
C GLU A 18 3.10 -17.85 35.78
N SER A 19 3.65 -18.88 36.44
CA SER A 19 4.52 -19.86 35.79
C SER A 19 3.77 -20.68 34.73
N ARG A 20 2.50 -21.00 34.99
CA ARG A 20 1.63 -21.69 34.03
C ARG A 20 1.29 -20.81 32.83
N ASP A 21 0.91 -19.57 33.08
CA ASP A 21 0.55 -18.60 32.03
C ASP A 21 1.77 -18.31 31.12
N LEU A 22 2.97 -18.18 31.69
CA LEU A 22 4.22 -18.03 30.92
C LEU A 22 4.53 -19.29 30.09
N ALA A 23 4.31 -20.49 30.64
CA ALA A 23 4.50 -21.73 29.90
C ALA A 23 3.48 -21.87 28.75
N GLU A 24 2.24 -21.42 28.93
CA GLU A 24 1.23 -21.36 27.87
C GLU A 24 1.60 -20.33 26.80
N PHE A 25 2.14 -19.17 27.19
CA PHE A 25 2.70 -18.18 26.27
C PHE A 25 3.86 -18.74 25.44
N GLN A 26 4.84 -19.41 26.07
CA GLN A 26 5.96 -20.01 25.36
C GLN A 26 5.54 -21.13 24.40
N LYS A 27 4.49 -21.90 24.72
CA LYS A 27 3.92 -22.91 23.81
C LYS A 27 3.39 -22.33 22.51
N CYS A 28 3.01 -21.05 22.50
CA CYS A 28 2.62 -20.35 21.27
C CYS A 28 3.82 -19.97 20.37
N ASN A 29 5.06 -20.29 20.79
CA ASN A 29 6.30 -19.94 20.10
C ASN A 29 6.35 -18.46 19.71
N PRO A 30 6.25 -17.54 20.68
CA PRO A 30 6.32 -16.11 20.42
C PRO A 30 7.63 -15.77 19.71
N PRO A 31 7.61 -14.87 18.71
CA PRO A 31 8.83 -14.47 18.01
C PRO A 31 9.74 -13.66 18.94
N GLN A 32 11.05 -13.87 18.85
CA GLN A 32 12.04 -13.03 19.52
C GLN A 32 12.40 -11.83 18.64
N PHE A 33 12.80 -10.72 19.27
CA PHE A 33 13.23 -9.51 18.55
C PHE A 33 14.60 -9.06 19.03
N ALA A 34 15.57 -9.07 18.12
CA ALA A 34 16.97 -8.74 18.42
C ALA A 34 17.31 -7.25 18.24
N GLY A 35 16.41 -6.46 17.65
CA GLY A 35 16.66 -5.07 17.29
C GLY A 35 16.94 -4.87 15.80
N ASP A 36 16.27 -5.62 14.93
CA ASP A 36 16.38 -5.45 13.48
C ASP A 36 15.97 -4.01 13.08
N ALA A 37 16.68 -3.41 12.13
CA ALA A 37 16.45 -2.05 11.67
C ALA A 37 15.27 -1.93 10.68
N ASP A 38 14.70 -3.05 10.21
CA ASP A 38 13.54 -3.06 9.32
C ASP A 38 12.24 -2.77 10.12
N PRO A 39 11.56 -1.64 9.86
CA PRO A 39 10.31 -1.33 10.53
C PRO A 39 9.18 -2.34 10.24
N GLU A 40 9.21 -3.05 9.11
CA GLU A 40 8.20 -4.07 8.81
C GLU A 40 8.35 -5.29 9.72
N VAL A 41 9.59 -5.61 10.10
CA VAL A 41 9.88 -6.68 11.07
C VAL A 41 9.42 -6.26 12.46
N ALA A 42 9.68 -5.01 12.85
CA ALA A 42 9.23 -4.45 14.13
C ALA A 42 7.69 -4.40 14.25
N ASP A 43 6.99 -3.92 13.23
CA ASP A 43 5.51 -3.92 13.19
C ASP A 43 4.95 -5.34 13.28
N ARG A 44 5.48 -6.26 12.45
CA ARG A 44 5.06 -7.66 12.44
C ARG A 44 5.25 -8.31 13.81
N TRP A 45 6.37 -8.04 14.49
CA TRP A 45 6.66 -8.59 15.80
C TRP A 45 5.61 -8.18 16.85
N ILE A 46 5.27 -6.90 16.93
CA ILE A 46 4.22 -6.41 17.83
C ILE A 46 2.87 -7.08 17.52
N ARG A 47 2.50 -7.19 16.23
CA ARG A 47 1.22 -7.78 15.83
C ARG A 47 1.10 -9.27 16.18
N GLU A 48 2.17 -10.04 16.02
CA GLU A 48 2.16 -11.45 16.44
C GLU A 48 2.05 -11.58 17.97
N LEU A 49 2.70 -10.69 18.74
CA LEU A 49 2.50 -10.66 20.20
C LEU A 49 1.07 -10.31 20.58
N GLU A 50 0.48 -9.27 19.98
CA GLU A 50 -0.92 -8.88 20.25
C GLU A 50 -1.92 -10.00 19.93
N LYS A 51 -1.66 -10.75 18.84
CA LYS A 51 -2.43 -11.93 18.47
C LYS A 51 -2.31 -13.03 19.52
N ILE A 52 -1.10 -13.34 20.00
CA ILE A 52 -0.89 -14.32 21.06
C ILE A 52 -1.58 -13.87 22.35
N PHE A 53 -1.45 -12.60 22.75
CA PHE A 53 -2.12 -12.05 23.92
C PHE A 53 -3.64 -12.16 23.81
N THR A 54 -4.20 -11.96 22.62
CA THR A 54 -5.64 -12.10 22.37
C THR A 54 -6.08 -13.55 22.50
N VAL A 55 -5.36 -14.49 21.89
CA VAL A 55 -5.68 -15.93 21.94
C VAL A 55 -5.61 -16.49 23.36
N LEU A 56 -4.62 -16.04 24.14
CA LEU A 56 -4.43 -16.50 25.52
C LEU A 56 -5.27 -15.73 26.56
N GLY A 57 -6.02 -14.69 26.15
CA GLY A 57 -6.72 -13.82 27.09
C GLY A 57 -5.78 -13.14 28.09
N CYS A 58 -4.57 -12.78 27.64
CA CYS A 58 -3.52 -12.23 28.49
C CYS A 58 -3.96 -10.88 29.08
N PRO A 59 -3.95 -10.73 30.42
CA PRO A 59 -4.38 -9.50 31.06
C PRO A 59 -3.36 -8.37 30.81
N PRO A 60 -3.81 -7.12 30.68
CA PRO A 60 -2.97 -5.99 30.26
C PRO A 60 -1.68 -5.84 31.09
N GLU A 61 -1.75 -6.11 32.39
CA GLU A 61 -0.65 -5.97 33.34
C GLU A 61 0.50 -6.94 33.06
N ARG A 62 0.22 -8.08 32.41
CA ARG A 62 1.23 -9.12 32.09
C ARG A 62 1.82 -8.99 30.70
N ARG A 63 1.17 -8.28 29.78
CA ARG A 63 1.61 -8.14 28.38
C ARG A 63 3.01 -7.55 28.27
N LEU A 64 3.30 -6.51 29.06
CA LEU A 64 4.61 -5.88 29.08
C LEU A 64 5.70 -6.88 29.48
N ALA A 65 5.50 -7.61 30.57
CA ALA A 65 6.48 -8.58 31.06
C ALA A 65 6.80 -9.65 30.01
N TYR A 66 5.76 -10.17 29.32
CA TYR A 66 5.94 -11.16 28.26
C TYR A 66 6.66 -10.58 27.03
N ALA A 67 6.31 -9.36 26.61
CA ALA A 67 6.98 -8.74 25.47
C ALA A 67 8.46 -8.44 25.74
N VAL A 68 8.77 -7.93 26.94
CA VAL A 68 10.16 -7.67 27.37
C VAL A 68 10.96 -8.97 27.45
N TYR A 69 10.33 -10.05 27.90
CA TYR A 69 10.96 -11.38 27.91
C TYR A 69 11.33 -11.88 26.50
N MET A 70 10.63 -11.41 25.47
CA MET A 70 10.89 -11.77 24.07
C MET A 70 11.92 -10.87 23.37
N LEU A 71 12.37 -9.81 24.02
CA LEU A 71 13.49 -9.01 23.52
C LEU A 71 14.81 -9.72 23.79
N VAL A 72 15.70 -9.72 22.80
CA VAL A 72 17.04 -10.30 22.92
C VAL A 72 18.08 -9.35 22.34
N GLY A 73 19.35 -9.57 22.65
CA GLY A 73 20.46 -8.82 22.07
C GLY A 73 20.36 -7.30 22.27
N GLU A 74 20.51 -6.54 21.19
CA GLU A 74 20.54 -5.07 21.23
C GLU A 74 19.20 -4.47 21.65
N ALA A 75 18.08 -5.06 21.25
CA ALA A 75 16.76 -4.57 21.66
C ALA A 75 16.54 -4.69 23.17
N GLU A 76 17.02 -5.78 23.79
CA GLU A 76 16.94 -5.96 25.25
C GLU A 76 17.79 -4.92 25.98
N HIS A 77 19.02 -4.68 25.49
CA HIS A 77 19.91 -3.66 26.06
C HIS A 77 19.31 -2.25 25.95
N TRP A 78 18.79 -1.90 24.78
CA TRP A 78 18.11 -0.62 24.55
C TRP A 78 16.89 -0.45 25.48
N TRP A 79 16.05 -1.48 25.60
CA TRP A 79 14.84 -1.39 26.42
C TRP A 79 15.18 -1.19 27.89
N ARG A 80 16.20 -1.89 28.42
CA ARG A 80 16.66 -1.72 29.80
C ARG A 80 17.06 -0.28 30.13
N GLY A 81 17.81 0.39 29.24
CA GLY A 81 18.17 1.80 29.43
C GLY A 81 16.97 2.74 29.31
N THR A 82 16.10 2.48 28.34
CA THR A 82 14.87 3.26 28.11
C THR A 82 13.89 3.14 29.26
N TYR A 83 13.70 1.94 29.80
CA TYR A 83 12.87 1.67 30.97
C TYR A 83 13.33 2.47 32.19
N GLN A 84 14.63 2.45 32.49
CA GLN A 84 15.20 3.23 33.59
C GLN A 84 14.96 4.73 33.41
N MET A 85 15.13 5.24 32.19
CA MET A 85 14.86 6.65 31.87
C MET A 85 13.39 7.02 32.07
N LEU A 86 12.46 6.18 31.61
CA LEU A 86 11.01 6.42 31.73
C LEU A 86 10.57 6.44 33.20
N VAL A 87 11.05 5.47 33.99
CA VAL A 87 10.79 5.41 35.43
C VAL A 87 11.36 6.62 36.15
N ALA A 88 12.59 7.05 35.82
CA ALA A 88 13.20 8.24 36.40
C ALA A 88 12.42 9.53 36.08
N ARG A 89 11.67 9.56 34.96
CA ARG A 89 10.77 10.65 34.57
C ARG A 89 9.38 10.55 35.20
N GLY A 90 9.10 9.51 36.01
CA GLY A 90 7.80 9.27 36.61
C GLY A 90 6.72 8.80 35.62
N VAL A 91 7.13 8.32 34.44
CA VAL A 91 6.19 7.77 33.45
C VAL A 91 5.76 6.37 33.89
N THR A 92 4.45 6.09 33.83
CA THR A 92 3.94 4.73 34.07
C THR A 92 4.29 3.86 32.86
N VAL A 93 5.13 2.84 33.07
CA VAL A 93 5.57 1.95 32.00
C VAL A 93 4.65 0.74 31.95
N ASP A 94 3.66 0.80 31.06
CA ASP A 94 2.75 -0.29 30.72
C ASP A 94 2.97 -0.77 29.27
N TRP A 95 2.12 -1.69 28.79
CA TRP A 95 2.20 -2.24 27.44
C TRP A 95 2.04 -1.16 26.35
N GLU A 96 1.12 -0.21 26.54
CA GLU A 96 0.87 0.85 25.57
C GLU A 96 2.06 1.81 25.50
N CYS A 97 2.62 2.20 26.65
CA CYS A 97 3.86 2.99 26.72
C CYS A 97 5.01 2.28 26.00
N PHE A 98 5.21 0.98 26.27
CA PHE A 98 6.21 0.18 25.57
C PHE A 98 5.97 0.19 24.06
N ARG A 99 4.74 -0.08 23.61
CA ARG A 99 4.40 -0.12 22.19
C ARG A 99 4.68 1.22 21.50
N THR A 100 4.33 2.34 22.12
CA THR A 100 4.62 3.68 21.59
C THR A 100 6.13 3.90 21.44
N VAL A 101 6.90 3.70 22.52
CA VAL A 101 8.35 3.97 22.52
C VAL A 101 9.10 2.99 21.61
N PHE A 102 8.64 1.74 21.54
CA PHE A 102 9.16 0.73 20.63
C PHE A 102 8.96 1.15 19.16
N MET A 103 7.75 1.58 18.80
CA MET A 103 7.46 2.05 17.46
C MET A 103 8.23 3.32 17.13
N GLU A 104 8.40 4.26 18.06
CA GLU A 104 9.23 5.45 17.83
C GLU A 104 10.71 5.11 17.57
N LYS A 105 11.23 4.08 18.24
CA LYS A 105 12.63 3.65 18.08
C LYS A 105 12.88 2.92 16.76
N PHE A 106 12.02 1.96 16.42
CA PHE A 106 12.23 1.06 15.27
C PHE A 106 11.45 1.49 14.02
N PHE A 107 10.48 2.39 14.16
CA PHE A 107 9.78 3.06 13.07
C PHE A 107 9.79 4.58 13.28
N PRO A 108 10.97 5.21 13.18
CA PRO A 108 11.11 6.64 13.43
C PRO A 108 10.31 7.46 12.40
N GLU A 109 9.97 8.69 12.79
CA GLU A 109 9.13 9.58 12.00
C GLU A 109 9.65 9.79 10.56
N SER A 110 10.95 9.82 10.34
CA SER A 110 11.54 9.92 8.98
C SER A 110 11.20 8.73 8.09
N VAL A 111 11.16 7.52 8.65
CA VAL A 111 10.83 6.29 7.92
C VAL A 111 9.32 6.19 7.71
N ARG A 112 8.52 6.63 8.69
CA ARG A 112 7.09 6.84 8.50
C ARG A 112 6.83 7.81 7.35
N HIS A 113 7.45 8.99 7.36
CA HIS A 113 7.39 10.01 6.29
C HIS A 113 7.79 9.45 4.92
N ALA A 114 8.85 8.65 4.85
CA ALA A 114 9.28 8.01 3.61
C ALA A 114 8.24 7.01 3.08
N LYS A 115 7.66 6.18 3.95
CA LYS A 115 6.57 5.27 3.60
C LYS A 115 5.30 6.04 3.19
N GLU A 116 5.03 7.22 3.76
CA GLU A 116 3.80 7.97 3.39
C GLU A 116 4.02 8.58 2.02
N ALA A 117 5.22 9.08 1.77
CA ALA A 117 5.58 9.58 0.46
C ALA A 117 5.57 8.46 -0.60
N GLU A 118 5.97 7.24 -0.26
CA GLU A 118 5.84 6.07 -1.14
C GLU A 118 4.37 5.78 -1.45
N PHE A 119 3.52 5.75 -0.42
CA PHE A 119 2.08 5.51 -0.57
C PHE A 119 1.38 6.63 -1.36
N MET A 120 1.73 7.88 -1.12
CA MET A 120 1.21 9.04 -1.85
C MET A 120 1.62 9.01 -3.32
N ARG A 121 2.85 8.54 -3.61
CA ARG A 121 3.35 8.34 -4.98
C ARG A 121 2.88 7.03 -5.61
N LEU A 122 2.21 6.15 -4.87
CA LEU A 122 1.69 4.90 -5.41
C LEU A 122 0.59 5.19 -6.44
N HIS A 123 0.85 4.72 -7.66
CA HIS A 123 -0.07 4.66 -8.78
C HIS A 123 0.06 3.28 -9.42
N GLN A 124 -0.98 2.84 -10.12
CA GLN A 124 -1.05 1.54 -10.78
C GLN A 124 0.12 1.33 -11.75
N GLY A 125 0.55 2.37 -12.48
CA GLY A 125 1.74 2.30 -13.34
C GLY A 125 1.63 1.17 -14.37
N GLY A 126 2.61 0.26 -14.41
CA GLY A 126 2.57 -0.94 -15.27
C GLY A 126 1.82 -2.13 -14.67
N MET A 127 1.43 -2.07 -13.39
CA MET A 127 0.82 -3.19 -12.67
C MET A 127 -0.61 -3.47 -13.15
N THR A 128 -1.06 -4.70 -12.94
CA THR A 128 -2.49 -5.05 -12.99
C THR A 128 -3.23 -4.39 -11.82
N VAL A 129 -4.55 -4.26 -11.92
CA VAL A 129 -5.38 -3.75 -10.80
C VAL A 129 -5.19 -4.62 -9.55
N SER A 130 -5.04 -5.94 -9.72
CA SER A 130 -4.83 -6.88 -8.61
C SER A 130 -3.51 -6.64 -7.88
N GLU A 131 -2.40 -6.51 -8.61
CA GLU A 131 -1.08 -6.22 -8.02
C GLU A 131 -1.07 -4.85 -7.35
N TYR A 132 -1.68 -3.85 -7.99
CA TYR A 132 -1.83 -2.52 -7.42
C TYR A 132 -2.65 -2.54 -6.12
N ALA A 133 -3.76 -3.29 -6.07
CA ALA A 133 -4.56 -3.45 -4.85
C ALA A 133 -3.79 -4.11 -3.71
N ILE A 134 -3.02 -5.18 -3.99
CA ILE A 134 -2.18 -5.84 -2.99
C ILE A 134 -1.13 -4.85 -2.44
N LYS A 135 -0.45 -4.10 -3.32
CA LYS A 135 0.56 -3.13 -2.91
C LYS A 135 -0.06 -1.94 -2.15
N PHE A 136 -1.25 -1.51 -2.58
CA PHE A 136 -2.01 -0.46 -1.91
C PHE A 136 -2.39 -0.87 -0.50
N GLU A 137 -2.95 -2.07 -0.32
CA GLU A 137 -3.28 -2.60 1.01
C GLU A 137 -2.04 -2.79 1.88
N HIS A 138 -0.93 -3.25 1.30
CA HIS A 138 0.33 -3.40 2.01
C HIS A 138 0.80 -2.09 2.62
N LEU A 139 0.89 -1.03 1.80
CA LEU A 139 1.31 0.29 2.25
C LEU A 139 0.27 0.95 3.15
N ALA A 140 -1.03 0.78 2.84
CA ALA A 140 -2.10 1.32 3.64
C ALA A 140 -2.08 0.80 5.08
N ARG A 141 -1.55 -0.41 5.37
CA ARG A 141 -1.46 -0.93 6.74
C ARG A 141 -0.72 0.01 7.69
N PHE A 142 0.35 0.63 7.23
CA PHE A 142 1.14 1.61 8.00
C PHE A 142 0.37 2.93 8.25
N TYR A 143 -0.71 3.19 7.52
CA TYR A 143 -1.60 4.36 7.66
C TYR A 143 -2.97 4.04 8.26
N SER A 144 -3.39 2.77 8.21
CA SER A 144 -4.80 2.37 8.23
C SER A 144 -5.50 2.54 9.58
N GLN A 145 -4.78 2.80 10.67
CA GLN A 145 -5.42 2.97 11.98
C GLN A 145 -6.31 4.23 12.09
N GLY A 146 -6.37 5.09 11.07
CA GLY A 146 -7.25 6.26 11.07
C GLY A 146 -7.73 6.76 9.70
N MET A 147 -7.59 5.99 8.61
CA MET A 147 -8.02 6.48 7.29
C MET A 147 -9.51 6.21 7.03
N PRO A 148 -10.32 7.25 6.76
CA PRO A 148 -11.71 7.05 6.35
C PRO A 148 -11.79 6.22 5.06
N GLU A 149 -12.76 5.31 4.99
CA GLU A 149 -12.92 4.44 3.82
C GLU A 149 -13.14 5.23 2.52
N ALA A 150 -13.91 6.32 2.59
CA ALA A 150 -14.09 7.24 1.47
C ALA A 150 -12.77 7.84 0.96
N TRP A 151 -11.83 8.16 1.86
CA TRP A 151 -10.50 8.64 1.47
C TRP A 151 -9.70 7.52 0.81
N LYS A 152 -9.76 6.30 1.37
CA LYS A 152 -9.10 5.11 0.82
C LYS A 152 -9.56 4.84 -0.62
N CYS A 153 -10.85 4.89 -0.87
CA CYS A 153 -11.46 4.71 -2.19
C CYS A 153 -11.01 5.80 -3.17
N ARG A 154 -11.08 7.07 -2.75
CA ARG A 154 -10.62 8.19 -3.58
C ARG A 154 -9.14 8.06 -3.95
N LYS A 155 -8.27 7.78 -2.98
CA LYS A 155 -6.83 7.61 -3.21
C LYS A 155 -6.55 6.42 -4.13
N PHE A 156 -7.26 5.31 -3.97
CA PHE A 156 -7.13 4.15 -4.87
C PHE A 156 -7.52 4.51 -6.30
N ALA A 157 -8.71 5.10 -6.49
CA ALA A 157 -9.23 5.50 -7.80
C ALA A 157 -8.33 6.56 -8.47
N ASP A 158 -7.76 7.48 -7.71
CA ASP A 158 -6.85 8.50 -8.22
C ASP A 158 -5.54 7.92 -8.74
N GLY A 159 -5.09 6.80 -8.16
CA GLY A 159 -3.89 6.10 -8.59
C GLY A 159 -4.08 5.11 -9.75
N LEU A 160 -5.31 4.85 -10.20
CA LEU A 160 -5.57 3.98 -11.36
C LEU A 160 -5.04 4.60 -12.65
N LYS A 161 -4.74 3.75 -13.64
CA LYS A 161 -4.46 4.17 -15.02
C LYS A 161 -5.61 5.03 -15.55
N TYR A 162 -5.30 6.02 -16.37
CA TYR A 162 -6.30 6.97 -16.88
C TYR A 162 -7.51 6.31 -17.53
N GLU A 163 -7.30 5.22 -18.28
CA GLU A 163 -8.36 4.48 -18.98
C GLU A 163 -9.35 3.80 -18.03
N LEU A 164 -8.83 3.20 -16.95
CA LEU A 164 -9.68 2.66 -15.89
C LEU A 164 -10.33 3.79 -15.09
N LYS A 165 -9.58 4.85 -14.78
CA LYS A 165 -10.03 5.97 -13.95
C LYS A 165 -11.26 6.65 -14.55
N ARG A 166 -11.30 6.90 -15.87
CA ARG A 166 -12.44 7.54 -16.55
C ARG A 166 -13.74 6.71 -16.46
N MET A 167 -13.64 5.40 -16.31
CA MET A 167 -14.78 4.47 -16.20
C MET A 167 -15.21 4.28 -14.75
N VAL A 168 -14.24 4.20 -13.83
CA VAL A 168 -14.47 3.83 -12.43
C VAL A 168 -14.86 5.04 -11.57
N VAL A 169 -14.26 6.22 -11.78
CA VAL A 169 -14.54 7.42 -10.96
C VAL A 169 -16.01 7.85 -11.01
N PRO A 170 -16.70 7.88 -12.18
CA PRO A 170 -18.12 8.24 -12.24
C PRO A 170 -19.06 7.29 -11.49
N MET A 171 -18.61 6.07 -11.16
CA MET A 171 -19.44 5.11 -10.42
C MET A 171 -19.59 5.46 -8.93
N ALA A 172 -18.81 6.43 -8.42
CA ALA A 172 -18.90 6.94 -7.05
C ALA A 172 -18.89 5.83 -5.97
N ILE A 173 -18.07 4.79 -6.17
CA ILE A 173 -18.00 3.65 -5.26
C ILE A 173 -17.32 4.07 -3.96
N THR A 174 -18.01 3.87 -2.84
CA THR A 174 -17.53 4.25 -1.50
C THR A 174 -16.87 3.10 -0.75
N GLU A 175 -17.10 1.85 -1.17
CA GLU A 175 -16.58 0.65 -0.52
C GLU A 175 -15.33 0.15 -1.24
N PHE A 176 -14.23 -0.02 -0.51
CA PHE A 176 -12.95 -0.36 -1.12
C PHE A 176 -12.97 -1.71 -1.86
N PRO A 177 -13.54 -2.81 -1.30
CA PRO A 177 -13.60 -4.08 -2.01
C PRO A 177 -14.39 -4.00 -3.32
N ALA A 178 -15.51 -3.26 -3.32
CA ALA A 178 -16.34 -3.08 -4.50
C ALA A 178 -15.59 -2.28 -5.59
N LEU A 179 -14.84 -1.25 -5.18
CA LEU A 179 -14.04 -0.43 -6.09
C LEU A 179 -12.97 -1.26 -6.81
N VAL A 180 -12.24 -2.09 -6.05
CA VAL A 180 -11.21 -2.99 -6.61
C VAL A 180 -11.83 -3.96 -7.61
N GLU A 181 -12.97 -4.56 -7.29
CA GLU A 181 -13.62 -5.53 -8.17
C GLU A 181 -14.14 -4.88 -9.46
N LYS A 182 -14.75 -3.70 -9.37
CA LYS A 182 -15.17 -2.95 -10.55
C LYS A 182 -13.98 -2.54 -11.42
N ALA A 183 -12.88 -2.10 -10.82
CA ALA A 183 -11.67 -1.76 -11.56
C ALA A 183 -11.08 -2.98 -12.30
N LYS A 184 -11.11 -4.18 -11.70
CA LYS A 184 -10.69 -5.42 -12.38
C LYS A 184 -11.57 -5.74 -13.57
N VAL A 185 -12.89 -5.61 -13.43
CA VAL A 185 -13.83 -5.85 -14.56
C VAL A 185 -13.53 -4.91 -15.72
N VAL A 186 -13.30 -3.62 -15.45
CA VAL A 186 -12.94 -2.64 -16.49
C VAL A 186 -11.59 -3.00 -17.13
N GLU A 187 -10.59 -3.42 -16.35
CA GLU A 187 -9.27 -3.85 -16.88
C GLU A 187 -9.38 -5.05 -17.83
N GLN A 188 -10.26 -6.02 -17.54
CA GLN A 188 -10.51 -7.15 -18.44
C GLN A 188 -11.19 -6.71 -19.74
N LEU A 189 -12.13 -5.78 -19.68
CA LEU A 189 -12.82 -5.25 -20.87
C LEU A 189 -11.87 -4.45 -21.78
N GLU A 190 -10.94 -3.69 -21.20
CA GLU A 190 -9.91 -2.97 -21.96
C GLU A 190 -8.84 -3.91 -22.55
N GLY A 191 -8.40 -4.92 -21.78
CA GLY A 191 -7.45 -5.93 -22.25
C GLY A 191 -7.99 -6.79 -23.39
N GLY A 192 -9.29 -7.15 -23.32
CA GLY A 192 -9.98 -7.90 -24.36
C GLY A 192 -10.16 -7.12 -25.67
N ASN A 193 -10.40 -5.80 -25.58
CA ASN A 193 -10.58 -4.96 -26.77
C ASN A 193 -9.31 -4.78 -27.61
N ARG A 194 -8.10 -4.94 -27.02
CA ARG A 194 -6.85 -4.92 -27.80
C ARG A 194 -6.65 -6.17 -28.68
N ALA A 195 -7.25 -7.31 -28.32
CA ALA A 195 -7.17 -8.53 -29.11
C ALA A 195 -8.13 -8.54 -30.32
N VAL A 196 -9.15 -7.68 -30.33
CA VAL A 196 -10.21 -7.67 -31.36
C VAL A 196 -9.89 -6.75 -32.56
N THR A 197 -8.89 -5.86 -32.47
CA THR A 197 -8.49 -5.01 -33.61
C THR A 197 -7.59 -5.68 -34.65
N THR A 198 -7.25 -6.96 -34.50
CA THR A 198 -6.59 -7.75 -35.54
C THR A 198 -7.43 -8.98 -35.85
N ILE A 199 -8.45 -8.84 -36.68
CA ILE A 199 -9.05 -9.85 -37.59
C ILE A 199 -10.39 -9.26 -38.04
N GLY A 200 -10.50 -8.90 -39.32
CA GLY A 200 -11.81 -8.60 -39.89
C GLY A 200 -11.84 -7.68 -41.10
N GLY A 201 -11.22 -8.09 -42.20
CA GLY A 201 -11.58 -7.58 -43.53
C GLY A 201 -11.58 -8.72 -44.54
N PRO A 202 -12.72 -9.35 -44.86
CA PRO A 202 -12.83 -10.25 -45.99
C PRO A 202 -13.24 -9.42 -47.21
N SER A 203 -12.30 -9.09 -48.09
CA SER A 203 -12.63 -8.59 -49.43
C SER A 203 -12.01 -9.52 -50.46
N GLY A 204 -12.88 -10.17 -51.23
CA GLY A 204 -12.54 -11.23 -52.16
C GLY A 204 -11.58 -10.80 -53.26
N SER A 205 -10.67 -11.70 -53.59
CA SER A 205 -9.82 -11.68 -54.77
C SER A 205 -10.65 -11.69 -56.06
N LYS A 206 -10.26 -10.87 -57.04
CA LYS A 206 -10.09 -11.32 -58.43
C LYS A 206 -9.09 -10.43 -59.20
N LYS A 207 -8.22 -11.13 -59.92
CA LYS A 207 -7.04 -10.74 -60.69
C LYS A 207 -7.31 -9.74 -61.82
N GLY A 208 -6.27 -9.00 -62.21
CA GLY A 208 -6.20 -8.29 -63.48
C GLY A 208 -4.92 -7.45 -63.63
N GLU A 209 -3.87 -8.09 -64.14
CA GLU A 209 -2.52 -7.58 -64.40
C GLU A 209 -2.48 -6.72 -65.68
N SER A 210 -1.70 -5.62 -65.69
CA SER A 210 -0.83 -5.13 -66.78
C SER A 210 -0.88 -3.62 -67.07
N GLN A 211 0.24 -2.97 -66.72
CA GLN A 211 1.09 -2.10 -67.56
C GLN A 211 0.57 -0.80 -68.22
N ARG A 212 1.37 0.26 -67.95
CA ARG A 212 1.80 1.41 -68.81
C ARG A 212 1.11 2.78 -68.64
N LYS A 213 1.88 3.68 -68.00
CA LYS A 213 2.27 5.09 -68.26
C LYS A 213 1.57 5.94 -69.37
N PRO A 214 1.69 7.30 -69.31
CA PRO A 214 0.58 8.26 -69.44
C PRO A 214 0.59 9.10 -70.73
N TYR A 215 -0.44 9.96 -70.83
CA TYR A 215 -0.71 11.09 -71.72
C TYR A 215 -1.40 10.78 -73.06
N ASP A 216 -2.59 11.36 -73.24
CA ASP A 216 -2.91 12.17 -74.42
C ASP A 216 -4.05 13.16 -74.11
N MET A 217 -3.82 14.43 -74.47
CA MET A 217 -4.75 15.55 -74.43
C MET A 217 -5.26 15.81 -75.87
N PRO A 218 -6.45 16.39 -76.08
CA PRO A 218 -6.54 17.83 -76.41
C PRO A 218 -7.78 18.50 -75.78
N GLN A 219 -7.63 19.59 -75.01
CA GLN A 219 -7.55 21.00 -75.42
C GLN A 219 -8.91 21.63 -75.77
N THR A 220 -9.34 22.62 -74.98
CA THR A 220 -10.05 23.81 -75.49
C THR A 220 -9.83 25.02 -74.57
N GLN A 221 -9.55 26.15 -75.22
CA GLN A 221 -9.15 27.47 -74.71
C GLN A 221 -10.33 28.19 -74.04
N GLN A 222 -10.19 29.19 -73.17
CA GLN A 222 -9.76 30.60 -73.36
C GLN A 222 -10.00 31.29 -71.99
N GLY A 223 -9.37 32.36 -71.51
CA GLY A 223 -8.36 33.32 -71.96
C GLY A 223 -7.98 34.21 -70.76
N GLY A 224 -6.70 34.60 -70.61
CA GLY A 224 -6.24 36.00 -70.54
C GLY A 224 -6.29 36.60 -69.11
N SER A 225 -5.34 37.38 -68.57
CA SER A 225 -4.11 38.00 -69.09
C SER A 225 -3.25 38.51 -67.89
N VAL A 226 -1.94 38.22 -67.94
CA VAL A 226 -0.77 39.10 -67.69
C VAL A 226 -0.70 40.06 -66.48
N SER A 227 0.28 39.82 -65.58
CA SER A 227 1.47 40.68 -65.32
C SER A 227 2.29 40.11 -64.15
N ARG A 228 3.42 39.44 -64.40
CA ARG A 228 4.82 39.96 -64.47
C ARG A 228 5.46 40.32 -63.11
N ARG A 229 6.44 39.47 -62.76
CA ARG A 229 7.79 39.72 -62.20
C ARG A 229 7.92 40.39 -60.82
N SER A 230 8.90 40.10 -59.98
CA SER A 230 10.00 39.12 -59.91
C SER A 230 10.76 39.40 -58.60
N SER A 231 11.35 38.34 -57.99
CA SER A 231 12.67 38.26 -57.30
C SER A 231 13.19 39.48 -56.49
N SER A 232 13.80 39.38 -55.31
CA SER A 232 14.62 38.33 -54.70
C SER A 232 15.21 38.91 -53.40
N ALA A 233 15.44 38.03 -52.42
CA ALA A 233 16.61 37.91 -51.54
C ALA A 233 17.16 39.12 -50.75
N VAL A 234 17.74 38.79 -49.59
CA VAL A 234 19.04 39.25 -49.02
C VAL A 234 18.92 39.56 -47.51
N THR A 235 19.64 38.73 -46.72
CA THR A 235 20.39 38.97 -45.46
C THR A 235 19.71 39.70 -44.31
N GLY A 236 19.83 39.32 -43.04
CA GLY A 236 21.00 38.87 -42.28
C GLY A 236 20.91 39.51 -40.89
N ASP A 237 21.89 39.19 -40.03
CA ASP A 237 22.24 39.85 -38.77
C ASP A 237 21.64 39.38 -37.41
N VAL A 238 22.47 38.54 -36.79
CA VAL A 238 23.00 38.55 -35.42
C VAL A 238 23.08 39.92 -34.73
N THR A 239 22.77 39.92 -33.43
CA THR A 239 23.31 40.70 -32.25
C THR A 239 22.15 40.82 -31.24
N SER A 240 22.28 40.66 -29.93
CA SER A 240 23.37 40.63 -28.95
C SER A 240 22.91 39.82 -27.73
#